data_AF-A0A917RK93-F1
#
_entry.id   AF-A0A917RK93-F1
#
_cell.length_a   1.000
_cell.length_b   1.000
_cell.length_c   1.000
_cell.angle_alpha   90.00
_cell.angle_beta   90.00
_cell.angle_gamma   90.00
#
_symmetry.space_group_name_H-M   'P 1'
#
loop_
_entity.id
_entity.type
_entity.pdbx_description
1 polymer ?
#
loop_
_entity_poly.entity_id
_entity_poly.type
_entity_poly.pdbx_seq_one_letter_code
_entity_poly.pdbx_strand_id
1 'polypeptide(L)'
;MAGADGSAKGAPGMVTDVVPVHLKRRRDDFHLQSEELDTALRAAVGVLEGLGPFWGDDEHGRLFYEGGGGRVGFRQATEEIARHVGAVTTAYERIGDNVSQAGANLETADWASVAALAQAVTTAGLAVPTTKAEVR
;
A
#
# COMPACT_ATOMS: atom_id res chain seq x y z
N MET A 1 6.37 -39.76 12.12
CA MET A 1 5.39 -38.68 11.83
C MET A 1 6.01 -37.81 10.75
N ALA A 2 5.65 -38.06 9.49
CA ALA A 2 6.16 -37.31 8.35
C ALA A 2 5.12 -36.24 7.98
N GLY A 3 5.52 -34.97 8.04
CA GLY A 3 4.70 -33.84 7.58
C GLY A 3 4.64 -33.83 6.07
N ALA A 4 3.43 -33.74 5.53
CA ALA A 4 3.17 -33.63 4.11
C ALA A 4 3.46 -32.19 3.66
N ASP A 5 4.57 -32.03 2.94
CA ASP A 5 4.90 -30.84 2.15
C ASP A 5 3.98 -30.82 0.92
N GLY A 6 2.92 -30.02 1.01
CA GLY A 6 1.92 -29.83 -0.04
C GLY A 6 2.41 -28.92 -1.15
N SER A 7 3.55 -29.24 -1.77
CA SER A 7 4.02 -28.56 -2.98
C SER A 7 3.30 -29.15 -4.19
N ALA A 8 2.21 -28.49 -4.62
CA ALA A 8 1.52 -28.82 -5.86
C ALA A 8 2.44 -28.48 -7.06
N LYS A 9 2.98 -29.52 -7.69
CA LYS A 9 3.92 -29.42 -8.82
C LYS A 9 3.14 -29.04 -10.11
N GLY A 10 3.03 -27.74 -10.37
CA GLY A 10 2.40 -27.17 -11.58
C GLY A 10 3.25 -27.35 -12.85
N ALA A 11 2.56 -27.41 -14.00
CA ALA A 11 3.12 -27.52 -15.34
C ALA A 11 4.10 -26.37 -15.70
N PRO A 12 5.07 -26.60 -16.62
CA PRO A 12 6.07 -25.61 -16.99
C PRO A 12 5.42 -24.49 -17.81
N GLY A 13 5.29 -23.30 -17.23
CA GLY A 13 4.95 -22.10 -17.99
C GLY A 13 4.37 -20.92 -17.20
N MET A 14 3.66 -21.15 -16.10
CA MET A 14 3.14 -20.07 -15.25
C MET A 14 2.97 -20.59 -13.82
N VAL A 15 4.07 -20.64 -13.07
CA VAL A 15 3.99 -20.68 -11.61
C VAL A 15 3.92 -19.23 -11.16
N THR A 16 2.72 -18.70 -10.97
CA THR A 16 2.56 -17.55 -10.07
C THR A 16 2.62 -18.11 -8.67
N ASP A 17 3.83 -18.35 -8.17
CA ASP A 17 4.09 -18.80 -6.80
C ASP A 17 3.80 -17.64 -5.85
N VAL A 18 2.52 -17.29 -5.73
CA VAL A 18 2.06 -16.31 -4.76
C VAL A 18 1.88 -17.07 -3.46
N VAL A 19 2.97 -17.28 -2.74
CA VAL A 19 2.94 -17.97 -1.44
C VAL A 19 2.24 -17.03 -0.44
N PRO A 20 1.13 -17.44 0.19
CA PRO A 20 0.38 -16.57 1.12
C PRO A 20 1.22 -16.00 2.26
N VAL A 21 2.28 -16.72 2.67
CA VAL A 21 3.26 -16.24 3.67
C VAL A 21 4.00 -14.99 3.21
N HIS A 22 4.31 -14.86 1.91
CA HIS A 22 4.96 -13.68 1.36
C HIS A 22 4.02 -12.48 1.35
N LEU A 23 2.72 -12.69 1.11
CA LEU A 23 1.72 -11.63 1.17
C LEU A 23 1.51 -11.13 2.61
N LYS A 24 1.43 -12.04 3.59
CA LYS A 24 1.33 -11.69 5.02
C LYS A 24 2.55 -10.89 5.49
N ARG A 25 3.76 -11.33 5.12
CA ARG A 25 4.98 -10.58 5.43
C ARG A 25 4.98 -9.19 4.81
N ARG A 26 4.56 -9.07 3.55
CA ARG A 26 4.52 -7.78 2.85
C ARG A 26 3.49 -6.82 3.42
N ARG A 27 2.37 -7.33 3.92
CA ARG A 27 1.39 -6.55 4.71
C ARG A 27 2.05 -5.97 5.96
N ASP A 28 2.75 -6.80 6.73
CA ASP A 28 3.40 -6.36 7.97
C ASP A 28 4.47 -5.30 7.69
N ASP A 29 5.23 -5.46 6.59
CA ASP A 29 6.19 -4.45 6.14
C ASP A 29 5.51 -3.11 5.80
N PHE A 30 4.34 -3.12 5.14
CA PHE A 30 3.60 -1.89 4.83
C PHE A 30 3.03 -1.21 6.06
N HIS A 31 2.52 -1.95 7.04
CA HIS A 31 2.05 -1.36 8.30
C HIS A 31 3.21 -0.75 9.09
N LEU A 32 4.34 -1.47 9.21
CA LEU A 32 5.51 -0.96 9.90
C LEU A 32 6.03 0.34 9.25
N GLN A 33 6.14 0.36 7.92
CA GLN A 33 6.55 1.56 7.19
C GLN A 33 5.57 2.72 7.38
N SER A 34 4.27 2.44 7.47
CA SER A 34 3.24 3.45 7.74
C SER A 34 3.42 4.06 9.14
N GLU A 35 3.61 3.22 10.15
CA GLU A 35 3.82 3.65 11.54
C GLU A 35 5.12 4.44 11.72
N GLU A 36 6.21 3.98 11.09
CA GLU A 36 7.50 4.68 11.10
C GLU A 36 7.40 6.05 10.44
N LEU A 37 6.70 6.14 9.30
CA LEU A 37 6.49 7.39 8.58
C LEU A 37 5.61 8.36 9.36
N ASP A 38 4.50 7.90 9.95
CA ASP A 38 3.62 8.73 10.79
C ASP A 38 4.40 9.27 12.01
N THR A 39 5.19 8.41 12.67
CA THR A 39 6.00 8.80 13.82
C THR A 39 7.04 9.85 13.45
N ALA A 40 7.84 9.58 12.40
CA ALA A 40 8.88 10.50 11.96
C ALA A 40 8.30 11.87 11.58
N LEU A 41 7.13 11.87 10.95
CA LEU A 41 6.55 13.12 10.49
C LEU A 41 5.85 13.91 11.59
N ARG A 42 5.15 13.25 12.52
CA ARG A 42 4.63 13.91 13.72
C ARG A 42 5.74 14.56 14.52
N ALA A 43 6.89 13.90 14.63
CA ALA A 43 8.06 14.49 15.27
C ALA A 43 8.55 15.74 14.53
N ALA A 44 8.65 15.69 13.19
CA ALA A 44 9.06 16.84 12.38
C ALA A 44 8.06 18.01 12.47
N VAL A 45 6.76 17.74 12.42
CA VAL A 45 5.71 18.76 12.60
C VAL A 45 5.76 19.35 14.01
N GLY A 46 5.93 18.53 15.04
CA GLY A 46 6.08 19.00 16.42
C GLY A 46 7.30 19.90 16.62
N VAL A 47 8.42 19.60 15.94
CA VAL A 47 9.59 20.49 15.93
C VAL A 47 9.25 21.82 15.25
N LEU A 48 8.56 21.79 14.10
CA LEU A 48 8.15 23.00 13.38
C LEU A 48 7.18 23.88 14.20
N GLU A 49 6.19 23.28 14.86
CA GLU A 49 5.27 23.97 15.76
C GLU A 49 5.99 24.52 17.01
N GLY A 50 6.95 23.75 17.53
CA GLY A 50 7.75 24.11 18.70
C GLY A 50 8.74 25.25 18.49
N LEU A 51 9.02 25.64 17.24
CA LEU A 51 9.80 26.85 16.94
C LEU A 51 9.11 28.13 17.43
N GLY A 52 7.80 28.11 17.71
CA GLY A 52 7.07 29.24 18.28
C GLY A 52 7.18 30.51 17.42
N PRO A 53 6.99 31.72 17.99
CA PRO A 53 7.20 32.97 17.28
C PRO A 53 8.69 33.29 17.18
N PHE A 54 9.53 32.34 16.73
CA PHE A 54 10.96 32.58 16.47
C PHE A 54 11.18 33.81 15.58
N TRP A 55 10.19 34.10 14.72
CA TRP A 55 10.18 35.21 13.78
C TRP A 55 9.73 36.56 14.40
N GLY A 56 9.38 36.57 15.69
CA GLY A 56 8.90 37.75 16.43
C GLY A 56 7.39 38.00 16.31
N ASP A 57 6.87 38.85 17.21
CA ASP A 57 5.48 39.33 17.17
C ASP A 57 5.33 40.64 16.36
N ASP A 58 6.39 41.05 15.67
CA ASP A 58 6.36 42.21 14.80
C ASP A 58 5.59 41.92 13.50
N GLU A 59 5.41 42.96 12.68
CA GLU A 59 4.67 42.85 11.43
C GLU A 59 5.27 41.81 10.48
N HIS A 60 6.60 41.65 10.47
CA HIS A 60 7.30 40.68 9.63
C HIS A 60 7.10 39.25 10.11
N GLY A 61 7.20 39.01 11.42
CA GLY A 61 6.91 37.71 12.03
C GLY A 61 5.47 37.28 11.80
N ARG A 62 4.52 38.20 11.93
CA ARG A 62 3.10 37.93 11.66
C ARG A 62 2.83 37.65 10.18
N LEU A 63 3.44 38.41 9.26
CA LEU A 63 3.36 38.16 7.80
C LEU A 63 3.97 36.82 7.40
N PHE A 64 5.06 36.40 8.05
CA PHE A 64 5.64 35.07 7.82
C PHE A 64 4.71 33.95 8.30
N TYR A 65 4.15 34.11 9.51
CA TYR A 65 3.31 33.08 10.12
C TYR A 65 1.95 32.94 9.44
N GLU A 66 1.24 34.04 9.25
CA GLU A 66 -0.11 34.07 8.67
C GLU A 66 -0.11 34.06 7.15
N GLY A 67 0.97 34.56 6.53
CA GLY A 67 1.07 34.80 5.10
C GLY A 67 0.84 36.26 4.73
N GLY A 68 1.36 36.66 3.58
CA GLY A 68 1.37 38.05 3.13
C GLY A 68 1.61 38.19 1.63
N GLY A 69 1.05 39.22 1.01
CA GLY A 69 1.25 39.50 -0.41
C GLY A 69 0.80 38.38 -1.35
N GLY A 70 -0.27 37.65 -0.97
CA GLY A 70 -0.81 36.52 -1.74
C GLY A 70 -0.03 35.21 -1.60
N ARG A 71 0.93 35.12 -0.68
CA ARG A 71 1.69 33.89 -0.39
C ARG A 71 1.13 33.19 0.84
N VAL A 72 1.18 31.85 0.80
CA VAL A 72 0.85 31.01 1.97
C VAL A 72 1.84 31.27 3.10
N GLY A 73 1.31 31.41 4.31
CA GLY A 73 2.12 31.55 5.53
C GLY A 73 2.61 30.21 6.05
N PHE A 74 3.54 30.27 7.00
CA PHE A 74 4.09 29.08 7.67
C PHE A 74 2.99 28.19 8.26
N ARG A 75 1.96 28.77 8.90
CA ARG A 75 0.84 27.99 9.46
C ARG A 75 0.18 27.11 8.40
N GLN A 76 -0.19 27.70 7.27
CA GLN A 76 -0.86 26.97 6.19
C GLN A 76 0.06 25.92 5.57
N ALA A 77 1.35 26.22 5.40
CA ALA A 77 2.32 25.26 4.88
C ALA A 77 2.45 24.03 5.81
N THR A 78 2.50 24.25 7.13
CA THR A 78 2.54 23.15 8.12
C THR A 78 1.26 22.33 8.12
N GLU A 79 0.08 22.97 8.02
CA GLU A 79 -1.20 22.28 7.89
C GLU A 79 -1.28 21.45 6.60
N GLU A 80 -0.76 21.97 5.48
CA GLU A 80 -0.68 21.25 4.22
C GLU A 80 0.23 20.03 4.32
N ILE A 81 1.40 20.17 4.94
CA ILE A 81 2.32 19.04 5.18
C ILE A 81 1.63 17.95 6.01
N ALA A 82 1.00 18.32 7.13
CA ALA A 82 0.27 17.39 7.98
C ALA A 82 -0.83 16.64 7.20
N ARG A 83 -1.58 17.35 6.34
CA ARG A 83 -2.63 16.76 5.51
C ARG A 83 -2.08 15.77 4.48
N HIS A 84 -1.00 16.13 3.79
CA HIS A 84 -0.38 15.25 2.80
C HIS A 84 0.11 13.96 3.45
N VAL A 85 0.61 14.05 4.67
CA VAL A 85 1.15 12.88 5.35
C VAL A 85 0.05 11.97 5.85
N GLY A 86 -1.02 12.52 6.42
CA GLY A 86 -2.21 11.73 6.73
C GLY A 86 -2.73 10.98 5.49
N ALA A 87 -2.68 11.60 4.31
CA ALA A 87 -3.05 10.95 3.05
C ALA A 87 -2.09 9.82 2.65
N VAL A 88 -0.77 10.00 2.82
CA VAL A 88 0.23 8.96 2.54
C VAL A 88 0.08 7.78 3.50
N THR A 89 0.00 8.03 4.81
CA THR A 89 -0.21 6.98 5.83
C THR A 89 -1.48 6.18 5.53
N THR A 90 -2.60 6.85 5.23
CA THR A 90 -3.85 6.19 4.83
C THR A 90 -3.68 5.33 3.58
N ALA A 91 -2.87 5.78 2.61
CA ALA A 91 -2.62 5.01 1.40
C ALA A 91 -1.81 3.73 1.69
N TYR A 92 -0.81 3.80 2.56
CA TYR A 92 -0.02 2.64 2.98
C TYR A 92 -0.86 1.61 3.73
N GLU A 93 -1.71 2.04 4.66
CA GLU A 93 -2.67 1.18 5.37
C GLU A 93 -3.58 0.44 4.39
N ARG A 94 -4.19 1.16 3.43
CA ARG A 94 -5.07 0.55 2.41
C ARG A 94 -4.33 -0.44 1.51
N ILE A 95 -3.07 -0.19 1.19
CA ILE A 95 -2.25 -1.14 0.43
C ILE A 95 -2.04 -2.41 1.26
N GLY A 96 -1.73 -2.28 2.55
CA GLY A 96 -1.64 -3.41 3.49
C GLY A 96 -2.93 -4.24 3.53
N ASP A 97 -4.07 -3.59 3.72
CA ASP A 97 -5.39 -4.23 3.75
C ASP A 97 -5.70 -4.99 2.46
N ASN A 98 -5.45 -4.38 1.30
CA ASN A 98 -5.68 -4.99 -0.01
C ASN A 98 -4.78 -6.23 -0.22
N VAL A 99 -3.52 -6.15 0.20
CA VAL A 99 -2.59 -7.29 0.14
C VAL A 99 -3.07 -8.43 1.06
N SER A 100 -3.57 -8.09 2.25
CA SER A 100 -4.14 -9.06 3.19
C SER A 100 -5.38 -9.74 2.60
N GLN A 101 -6.28 -8.97 1.99
CA GLN A 101 -7.48 -9.48 1.36
C GLN A 101 -7.16 -10.36 0.15
N ALA A 102 -6.18 -9.99 -0.67
CA ALA A 102 -5.68 -10.83 -1.76
C ALA A 102 -5.14 -12.16 -1.23
N GLY A 103 -4.37 -12.13 -0.13
CA GLY A 103 -3.88 -13.33 0.54
C GLY A 103 -5.01 -14.24 1.04
N ALA A 104 -6.02 -13.68 1.71
CA ALA A 104 -7.18 -14.43 2.18
C ALA A 104 -7.96 -15.07 1.01
N ASN A 105 -8.19 -14.31 -0.07
CA ASN A 105 -8.88 -14.82 -1.25
C ASN A 105 -8.12 -15.99 -1.89
N LEU A 106 -6.79 -15.94 -1.94
CA LEU A 106 -5.95 -17.03 -2.45
C LEU A 106 -5.98 -18.27 -1.54
N GLU A 107 -6.00 -18.08 -0.22
CA GLU A 107 -6.11 -19.18 0.76
C GLU A 107 -7.46 -19.89 0.67
N THR A 108 -8.55 -19.15 0.44
CA THR A 108 -9.91 -19.71 0.36
C THR A 108 -10.33 -20.15 -1.04
N ALA A 109 -9.52 -19.88 -2.06
CA ALA A 109 -9.87 -20.23 -3.44
C ALA A 109 -9.96 -21.76 -3.58
N ASP A 110 -11.05 -22.22 -4.21
CA ASP A 110 -11.20 -23.62 -4.61
C ASP A 110 -10.34 -23.91 -5.85
N TRP A 111 -9.05 -24.10 -5.60
CA TRP A 111 -8.06 -24.41 -6.62
C TRP A 111 -8.36 -25.71 -7.36
N ALA A 112 -9.11 -26.64 -6.76
CA ALA A 112 -9.53 -27.86 -7.42
C ALA A 112 -10.55 -27.57 -8.53
N SER A 113 -11.54 -26.72 -8.26
CA SER A 113 -12.48 -26.26 -9.29
C SER A 113 -11.80 -25.44 -10.39
N VAL A 114 -10.84 -24.58 -10.03
CA VAL A 114 -10.04 -23.82 -11.02
C VAL A 114 -9.22 -24.75 -11.90
N ALA A 115 -8.55 -25.75 -11.33
CA ALA A 115 -7.76 -26.72 -12.07
C ALA A 115 -8.66 -27.57 -13.00
N ALA A 116 -9.83 -27.99 -12.52
CA ALA A 116 -10.79 -28.74 -13.33
C ALA A 116 -11.29 -27.93 -14.53
N LEU A 117 -11.60 -26.64 -14.35
CA LEU A 117 -11.97 -25.73 -15.43
C LEU A 117 -10.83 -25.54 -16.44
N ALA A 118 -9.61 -25.28 -15.97
CA ALA A 118 -8.44 -25.12 -16.84
C ALA A 118 -8.18 -26.37 -17.68
N GLN A 119 -8.36 -27.55 -17.09
CA GLN A 119 -8.22 -28.82 -17.79
C GLN A 119 -9.34 -29.02 -18.82
N ALA A 120 -10.60 -28.71 -18.47
CA ALA A 120 -11.72 -28.80 -19.40
C ALA A 120 -11.55 -27.89 -20.63
N VAL A 121 -11.08 -26.65 -20.44
CA VAL A 121 -10.80 -25.70 -21.54
C VAL A 121 -9.68 -26.21 -22.44
N THR A 122 -8.60 -26.73 -21.84
CA THR A 122 -7.48 -27.32 -22.57
C THR A 122 -7.91 -28.54 -23.39
N THR A 123 -8.68 -29.45 -22.79
CA THR A 123 -9.19 -30.66 -23.46
C THR A 123 -10.18 -30.33 -24.58
N ALA A 124 -10.94 -29.24 -24.45
CA ALA A 124 -11.86 -28.77 -25.49
C ALA A 124 -11.14 -28.14 -26.70
N GLY A 125 -9.81 -27.98 -26.67
CA GLY A 125 -9.06 -27.30 -27.73
C GLY A 125 -9.41 -25.82 -27.87
N LEU A 126 -10.06 -25.24 -26.86
CA LEU A 126 -10.41 -23.83 -26.82
C LEU A 126 -9.14 -23.05 -26.50
N ALA A 127 -8.69 -22.20 -27.41
CA ALA A 127 -7.57 -21.31 -27.16
C ALA A 127 -7.92 -20.42 -25.97
N VAL A 128 -7.15 -20.54 -24.88
CA VAL A 128 -7.24 -19.60 -23.77
C VAL A 128 -6.62 -18.29 -24.25
N PRO A 129 -7.37 -17.18 -24.32
CA PRO A 129 -6.79 -15.89 -24.64
C PRO A 129 -5.78 -15.53 -23.54
N THR A 130 -4.51 -15.38 -23.93
CA THR A 130 -3.40 -15.04 -23.03
C THR A 130 -3.12 -13.54 -23.00
N THR A 131 -3.76 -12.79 -23.89
CA THR A 131 -3.61 -11.34 -24.00
C THR A 131 -4.95 -10.62 -24.03
N LYS A 132 -4.96 -9.36 -23.59
CA LYS A 132 -6.16 -8.49 -23.59
C LYS A 132 -6.73 -8.26 -25.00
N ALA A 133 -5.92 -8.45 -26.05
CA ALA A 133 -6.33 -8.33 -27.44
C ALA A 133 -7.16 -9.53 -27.93
N GLU A 134 -6.99 -10.70 -27.32
CA GLU A 134 -7.69 -11.95 -27.69
C GLU A 134 -9.05 -12.11 -26.99
N VAL A 135 -9.35 -11.24 -26.02
CA VAL A 135 -10.60 -11.25 -25.22
C VAL A 135 -11.69 -10.34 -25.81
N ARG A 136 -11.37 -9.55 -26.84
CA ARG A 136 -12.30 -8.61 -27.50
C ARG A 136 -12.82 -9.15 -28.82
#